data_AF-A0A661HA17-F1
#
_entry.id   AF-A0A661HA17-F1
#
_cell.length_a   1.000
_cell.length_b   1.000
_cell.length_c   1.000
_cell.angle_alpha   90.00
_cell.angle_beta   90.00
_cell.angle_gamma   90.00
#
_symmetry.space_group_name_H-M   'P 1'
#
loop_
_entity.id
_entity.type
_entity.pdbx_description
1 polymer ?
#
loop_
_entity_poly.entity_id
_entity_poly.type
_entity_poly.pdbx_seq_one_letter_code
_entity_poly.pdbx_strand_id
1 'polypeptide(L)'
;MQNIAVIRLIQGRLAWYPPGASEEPRWLDNETDREQLRATLDSRRVSPCFAVPGADVRLLPLSITADERKHIAKSLPFMLEEQVAADIDELQFAYQTLDKTHLSVAV
;
A
#
# COMPACT_ATOMS: atom_id res chain seq x y z
N MET A 1 10.83 -12.10 13.33
CA MET A 1 9.43 -11.69 13.11
C MET A 1 9.35 -10.19 13.28
N GLN A 2 8.91 -9.45 12.26
CA GLN A 2 8.64 -8.02 12.41
C GLN A 2 7.31 -7.86 13.17
N ASN A 3 7.28 -6.98 14.16
CA ASN A 3 6.10 -6.72 14.98
C ASN A 3 5.22 -5.71 14.22
N ILE A 4 4.43 -6.18 13.28
CA ILE A 4 3.63 -5.32 12.39
C ILE A 4 2.21 -5.25 12.91
N ALA A 5 1.67 -4.03 13.01
CA ALA A 5 0.24 -3.81 13.22
C ALA A 5 -0.40 -3.54 11.85
N VAL A 6 -1.26 -4.46 11.38
CA VAL A 6 -1.88 -4.34 10.05
C VAL A 6 -3.21 -3.61 10.18
N ILE A 7 -3.45 -2.62 9.33
CA ILE A 7 -4.70 -1.87 9.24
C ILE A 7 -5.27 -2.09 7.85
N ARG A 8 -6.56 -2.45 7.76
CA ARG A 8 -7.28 -2.71 6.51
C ARG A 8 -8.50 -1.82 6.43
N LEU A 9 -8.85 -1.41 5.22
CA LEU A 9 -10.17 -0.86 4.92
C LEU A 9 -11.06 -1.99 4.40
N ILE A 10 -12.19 -2.23 5.06
CA ILE A 10 -13.16 -3.29 4.71
C ILE A 10 -14.54 -2.66 4.68
N GLN A 11 -15.16 -2.59 3.49
CA GLN A 11 -16.50 -2.01 3.31
C GLN A 11 -16.65 -0.61 3.93
N GLY A 12 -15.62 0.24 3.78
CA GLY A 12 -15.60 1.60 4.32
C GLY A 12 -15.25 1.72 5.80
N ARG A 13 -14.98 0.60 6.49
CA ARG A 13 -14.61 0.57 7.92
C ARG A 13 -13.16 0.15 8.10
N LEU A 14 -12.49 0.75 9.07
CA LEU A 14 -11.10 0.41 9.38
C LEU A 14 -11.05 -0.72 10.40
N ALA A 15 -10.33 -1.78 10.03
CA ALA A 15 -10.03 -2.93 10.88
C ALA A 15 -8.54 -2.95 11.19
N TRP A 16 -8.17 -3.07 12.46
CA TRP A 16 -6.77 -3.25 12.86
C TRP A 16 -6.54 -4.63 13.46
N TYR A 17 -5.38 -5.19 13.13
CA TYR A 17 -4.90 -6.49 13.56
C TYR A 17 -3.65 -6.25 14.43
N PRO A 18 -3.79 -6.30 15.77
CA PRO A 18 -2.66 -6.18 16.66
C PRO A 18 -1.65 -7.30 16.42
N PRO A 19 -0.34 -7.08 16.64
CA PRO A 19 0.64 -8.14 16.50
C PRO A 19 0.33 -9.30 17.45
N GLY A 20 0.34 -10.52 16.90
CA GLY A 20 0.02 -11.73 17.65
C GLY A 20 -1.47 -11.91 17.97
N ALA A 21 -2.36 -11.03 17.50
CA ALA A 21 -3.79 -11.26 17.58
C ALA A 21 -4.20 -12.40 16.63
N SER A 22 -4.96 -13.35 17.16
CA SER A 22 -5.67 -14.38 16.41
C SER A 22 -6.81 -13.79 15.57
N GLU A 23 -7.19 -14.52 14.52
CA GLU A 23 -8.15 -14.32 13.40
C GLU A 23 -9.14 -13.13 13.37
N GLU A 24 -9.54 -12.55 14.49
CA GLU A 24 -10.55 -11.50 14.56
C GLU A 24 -9.96 -10.07 14.58
N PRO A 25 -10.39 -9.19 13.66
CA PRO A 25 -10.00 -7.79 13.69
C PRO A 25 -10.66 -7.04 14.84
N ARG A 26 -10.00 -5.97 15.29
CA ARG A 26 -10.65 -4.92 16.08
C ARG A 26 -11.08 -3.79 15.15
N TRP A 27 -12.31 -3.33 15.29
CA TRP A 27 -12.87 -2.26 14.45
C TRP A 27 -12.54 -0.89 15.04
N LEU A 28 -12.05 0.04 14.24
CA LEU A 28 -11.69 1.39 14.67
C LEU A 28 -12.87 2.38 14.60
N ASP A 29 -14.09 1.89 14.87
CA ASP A 29 -15.32 2.68 14.76
C ASP A 29 -15.57 3.54 16.00
N ASN A 30 -15.01 3.15 17.15
CA ASN A 30 -15.14 3.88 18.41
C ASN A 30 -13.79 4.47 18.86
N GLU A 31 -13.85 5.43 19.79
CA GLU A 31 -12.65 6.14 20.25
C GLU A 31 -11.74 5.26 21.10
N THR A 32 -12.29 4.34 21.89
CA THR A 32 -11.51 3.43 22.75
C THR A 32 -10.56 2.55 21.92
N ASP A 33 -11.03 1.97 20.82
CA ASP A 33 -10.21 1.16 19.92
C ASP A 33 -9.15 2.01 19.20
N ARG A 34 -9.47 3.27 18.85
CA ARG A 34 -8.52 4.22 18.26
C ARG A 34 -7.43 4.65 19.24
N GLU A 35 -7.78 4.94 20.48
CA GLU A 35 -6.84 5.25 21.56
C GLU A 35 -5.90 4.08 21.82
N GLN A 36 -6.42 2.85 21.81
CA GLN A 36 -5.59 1.67 21.99
C GLN A 36 -4.60 1.47 20.83
N LEU A 37 -5.03 1.70 19.58
CA LEU A 37 -4.12 1.71 18.44
C LEU A 37 -3.02 2.77 18.63
N ARG A 38 -3.39 4.02 18.95
CA ARG A 38 -2.43 5.12 19.18
C ARG A 38 -1.41 4.77 20.27
N ALA A 39 -1.87 4.32 21.43
CA ALA A 39 -0.99 3.90 22.52
C ALA A 39 -0.04 2.76 22.11
N THR A 40 -0.52 1.84 21.27
CA THR A 40 0.30 0.74 20.75
C THR A 40 1.38 1.27 19.80
N LEU A 41 1.03 2.19 18.89
CA LEU A 41 1.99 2.83 17.98
C LEU A 41 3.01 3.70 18.72
N ASP A 42 2.58 4.44 19.75
CA ASP A 42 3.43 5.31 20.57
C ASP A 42 4.48 4.53 21.36
N SER A 43 4.20 3.25 21.68
CA SER A 43 5.18 2.36 22.30
C SER A 43 6.40 2.10 21.42
N ARG A 44 6.33 2.40 20.11
CA ARG A 44 7.34 2.13 19.06
C ARG A 44 7.80 0.68 18.97
N ARG A 45 7.06 -0.24 19.59
CA ARG A 45 7.32 -1.69 19.51
C ARG A 45 6.74 -2.30 18.26
N VAL A 46 5.93 -1.55 17.52
CA VAL A 46 5.24 -2.01 16.32
C VAL A 46 5.39 -1.02 15.18
N SER A 47 5.41 -1.55 13.96
CA SER A 47 5.32 -0.74 12.74
C SER A 47 3.92 -0.87 12.15
N PRO A 48 3.18 0.23 11.94
CA PRO A 48 1.90 0.17 11.26
C PRO A 48 2.11 -0.17 9.78
N CYS A 49 1.23 -1.02 9.23
CA CYS A 49 1.14 -1.32 7.82
C CYS A 49 -0.31 -1.16 7.38
N PHE A 50 -0.56 -0.27 6.42
CA PHE A 50 -1.87 -0.16 5.80
C PHE A 50 -1.95 -1.08 4.58
N ALA A 51 -2.85 -2.04 4.62
CA ALA A 51 -3.15 -2.93 3.51
C ALA A 51 -4.38 -2.40 2.76
N VAL A 52 -4.09 -1.70 1.66
CA VAL A 52 -5.10 -1.16 0.73
C VAL A 52 -5.96 -2.30 0.17
N PRO A 53 -7.28 -2.11 -0.04
CA PRO A 53 -8.10 -3.10 -0.72
C PRO A 53 -7.58 -3.39 -2.12
N GLY A 54 -7.33 -4.65 -2.44
CA GLY A 54 -6.84 -5.02 -3.77
C GLY A 54 -7.80 -4.71 -4.93
N ALA A 55 -9.09 -4.48 -4.63
CA ALA A 55 -10.06 -4.01 -5.62
C ALA A 55 -9.83 -2.55 -6.05
N ASP A 56 -9.16 -1.76 -5.21
CA ASP A 56 -8.90 -0.33 -5.42
C ASP A 56 -7.49 -0.08 -5.98
N VAL A 57 -6.72 -1.13 -6.26
CA VAL A 57 -5.34 -1.05 -6.79
C VAL A 57 -5.22 -1.93 -8.02
N ARG A 58 -4.63 -1.40 -9.08
CA ARG A 58 -4.24 -2.19 -10.26
C ARG A 58 -2.76 -2.52 -10.19
N LEU A 59 -2.44 -3.80 -10.40
CA LEU A 59 -1.07 -4.28 -10.50
C LEU A 59 -0.73 -4.55 -11.97
N LEU A 60 0.32 -3.90 -12.46
CA LEU A 60 0.73 -3.94 -13.87
C LEU A 60 2.22 -4.34 -13.96
N PRO A 61 2.57 -5.37 -14.76
CA PRO A 61 3.97 -5.60 -15.11
C PRO A 61 4.43 -4.55 -16.13
N LEU A 62 5.61 -3.99 -15.93
CA LEU A 62 6.22 -3.01 -16.85
C LEU A 62 7.63 -3.45 -17.24
N SER A 63 7.88 -3.63 -18.53
CA SER A 63 9.21 -3.87 -19.08
C SER A 63 9.91 -2.54 -19.36
N ILE A 64 11.17 -2.42 -18.93
CA ILE A 64 11.98 -1.21 -19.05
C ILE A 64 13.37 -1.52 -19.59
N THR A 65 13.97 -0.53 -20.24
CA THR A 65 15.39 -0.51 -20.58
C THR A 65 16.24 -0.01 -19.41
N ALA A 66 17.57 -0.22 -19.50
CA ALA A 66 18.51 0.22 -18.47
C ALA A 66 18.53 1.75 -18.28
N ASP A 67 18.28 2.52 -19.35
CA ASP A 67 18.28 3.98 -19.31
C ASP A 67 17.01 4.54 -18.65
N GLU A 68 15.84 3.95 -18.96
CA GLU A 68 14.56 4.34 -18.34
C GLU A 68 14.55 4.13 -16.83
N ARG A 69 15.26 3.10 -16.34
CA ARG A 69 15.37 2.79 -14.90
C ARG A 69 15.83 3.98 -14.05
N LYS A 70 16.68 4.85 -14.59
CA LYS A 70 17.23 6.00 -13.84
C LYS A 70 16.18 7.08 -13.56
N HIS A 71 15.16 7.17 -14.40
CA HIS A 71 14.14 8.22 -14.34
C HIS A 71 12.73 7.66 -14.16
N ILE A 72 12.61 6.37 -13.83
CA ILE A 72 11.36 5.64 -13.83
C ILE A 72 10.26 6.28 -12.99
N ALA A 73 10.57 6.80 -11.80
CA ALA A 73 9.58 7.45 -10.94
C ALA A 73 8.91 8.66 -11.60
N LYS A 74 9.64 9.38 -12.47
CA LYS A 74 9.12 10.54 -13.20
C LYS A 74 8.45 10.15 -14.51
N SER A 75 8.90 9.08 -15.16
CA SER A 75 8.37 8.64 -16.46
C SER A 75 7.15 7.73 -16.33
N LEU A 76 6.98 7.03 -15.20
CA LEU A 76 5.91 6.06 -14.96
C LEU A 76 4.50 6.55 -15.32
N PRO A 77 4.05 7.75 -14.88
CA PRO A 77 2.73 8.25 -15.22
C PRO A 77 2.53 8.35 -16.74
N PHE A 78 3.50 8.97 -17.43
CA PHE A 78 3.47 9.13 -18.89
C PHE A 78 3.55 7.80 -19.64
N MET A 79 4.33 6.83 -19.13
CA MET A 79 4.45 5.50 -19.74
C MET A 79 3.15 4.69 -19.67
N LEU A 80 2.30 4.98 -18.68
CA LEU A 80 1.06 4.26 -18.42
C LEU A 80 -0.20 5.04 -18.79
N GLU A 81 -0.07 6.26 -19.31
CA GLU A 81 -1.18 7.15 -19.65
C GLU A 81 -2.20 6.47 -20.58
N GLU A 82 -1.75 5.72 -21.59
CA GLU A 82 -2.65 4.99 -22.50
C GLU A 82 -3.26 3.72 -21.87
N GLN A 83 -2.65 3.20 -20.81
CA GLN A 83 -3.08 1.95 -20.15
C GLN A 83 -4.04 2.19 -18.99
N VAL A 84 -4.11 3.42 -18.49
CA VAL A 84 -4.99 3.79 -17.40
C VAL A 84 -6.12 4.69 -17.92
N ALA A 85 -7.36 4.31 -17.60
CA ALA A 85 -8.56 5.02 -18.07
C ALA A 85 -8.89 6.28 -17.24
N ALA A 86 -8.04 6.65 -16.28
CA ALA A 86 -8.19 7.80 -15.41
C ALA A 86 -7.03 8.77 -15.62
N ASP A 87 -7.24 10.02 -15.25
CA ASP A 87 -6.23 11.07 -15.35
C ASP A 87 -4.99 10.70 -14.51
N ILE A 88 -3.80 10.76 -15.12
CA ILE A 88 -2.54 10.43 -14.45
C ILE A 88 -2.23 11.35 -13.28
N ASP A 89 -2.77 12.59 -13.28
CA ASP A 89 -2.60 13.55 -12.19
C ASP A 89 -3.44 13.21 -10.95
N GLU A 90 -4.44 12.34 -11.09
CA GLU A 90 -5.28 11.86 -9.98
C GLU A 90 -4.79 10.53 -9.39
N LEU A 91 -3.74 9.93 -9.96
CA LEU A 91 -3.28 8.59 -9.64
C LEU A 91 -1.97 8.58 -8.85
N GLN A 92 -1.85 7.61 -7.94
CA GLN A 92 -0.64 7.40 -7.16
C GLN A 92 0.11 6.17 -7.67
N PHE A 93 1.27 6.39 -8.28
CA PHE A 93 2.11 5.30 -8.77
C PHE A 93 3.12 4.85 -7.72
N ALA A 94 3.23 3.54 -7.53
CA ALA A 94 4.30 2.89 -6.80
C ALA A 94 4.89 1.76 -7.64
N TYR A 95 6.17 1.46 -7.48
CA TYR A 95 6.80 0.38 -8.22
C TYR A 95 7.82 -0.40 -7.40
N GLN A 96 8.02 -1.66 -7.78
CA GLN A 96 9.05 -2.52 -7.25
C GLN A 96 9.82 -3.18 -8.39
N THR A 97 11.15 -3.18 -8.28
CA THR A 97 12.01 -3.87 -9.25
C THR A 97 11.94 -5.38 -9.03
N LEU A 98 11.54 -6.12 -10.07
CA LEU A 98 11.55 -7.58 -10.06
C LEU A 98 12.90 -8.11 -10.57
N ASP A 99 13.40 -7.53 -11.66
CA ASP A 99 14.72 -7.81 -12.21
C ASP A 99 15.30 -6.58 -12.95
N LYS A 100 16.35 -6.77 -13.76
CA LYS A 100 17.04 -5.67 -14.46
C LYS A 100 16.16 -4.93 -15.48
N THR A 101 15.12 -5.58 -16.00
CA THR A 101 14.27 -5.08 -17.09
C THR A 101 12.79 -5.16 -16.76
N HIS A 102 12.38 -5.66 -15.59
CA HIS A 102 10.98 -5.79 -15.20
C HIS A 102 10.67 -5.14 -13.87
N LEU A 103 9.57 -4.40 -13.85
CA LEU A 103 8.97 -3.80 -12.67
C LEU A 103 7.56 -4.34 -12.45
N SER A 104 7.17 -4.41 -11.19
CA SER A 104 5.76 -4.48 -10.79
C SER A 104 5.32 -3.08 -10.40
N VAL A 105 4.26 -2.57 -11.01
CA VAL A 105 3.70 -1.24 -10.75
C VAL A 105 2.35 -1.41 -10.08
N ALA A 106 2.10 -0.62 -9.05
CA ALA A 106 0.81 -0.43 -8.43
C ALA A 106 0.32 0.99 -8.73
N VAL A 107 -0.93 1.09 -9.17
CA VAL A 107 -1.65 2.34 -9.43
C VAL A 107 -3.05 2.27 -8.85
#